data_AF-A0A0B8PCX0-F1
#
_entry.id   AF-A0A0B8PCX0-F1
#
_cell.length_a   1.000
_cell.length_b   1.000
_cell.length_c   1.000
_cell.angle_alpha   90.00
_cell.angle_beta   90.00
_cell.angle_gamma   90.00
#
_symmetry.space_group_name_H-M   'P 1'
#
loop_
_entity.id
_entity.type
_entity.pdbx_description
1 polymer ?
#
loop_
_entity_poly.entity_id
_entity_poly.type
_entity_poly.pdbx_seq_one_letter_code
_entity_poly.pdbx_strand_id
1 'polypeptide(L)'
;MEHGWCGHLCPLGATYGVIGSKSALRIRAVKREACTHCMDCFNVCPEADILKQPLKEGDRNVMSRDCISCGRCIEVCPEKVFEFKIRSSKQD
;
A
#
# COMPACT_ATOMS: atom_id res chain seq x y z
N MET A 1 -12.43 26.94 -11.40
CA MET A 1 -11.25 27.82 -11.50
C MET A 1 -10.30 27.34 -10.40
N GLU A 2 -9.03 27.08 -10.78
CA GLU A 2 -7.84 27.11 -9.90
C GLU A 2 -7.83 25.97 -8.86
N HIS A 3 -6.95 24.97 -8.91
CA HIS A 3 -5.57 25.07 -8.45
C HIS A 3 -4.69 24.01 -9.13
N GLY A 4 -4.37 24.22 -10.41
CA GLY A 4 -3.28 23.52 -11.13
C GLY A 4 -1.88 23.91 -10.63
N TRP A 5 -1.73 24.23 -9.34
CA TRP A 5 -0.50 24.77 -8.74
C TRP A 5 -0.04 24.01 -7.49
N CYS A 6 -0.77 23.00 -6.99
CA CYS A 6 -0.29 22.23 -5.83
C CYS A 6 0.57 21.01 -6.20
N GLY A 7 0.50 20.53 -7.45
CA GLY A 7 1.18 19.30 -7.89
C GLY A 7 2.44 19.49 -8.76
N HIS A 8 2.53 20.56 -9.56
CA HIS A 8 3.56 20.69 -10.60
C HIS A 8 4.56 21.83 -10.43
N LEU A 9 4.27 22.85 -9.62
CA LEU A 9 5.17 24.00 -9.41
C LEU A 9 5.50 24.27 -7.93
N CYS A 10 4.87 23.53 -7.01
CA CYS A 10 5.20 23.62 -5.59
C CYS A 10 6.39 22.68 -5.30
N PRO A 11 7.53 23.19 -4.79
CA PRO A 11 8.69 22.36 -4.44
C PRO A 11 8.33 21.19 -3.52
N LEU A 12 7.30 21.37 -2.69
CA LEU A 12 6.76 20.34 -1.81
C LEU A 12 6.01 19.24 -2.60
N GLY A 13 5.16 19.57 -3.56
CA GLY A 13 4.43 18.55 -4.35
C GLY A 13 5.37 17.64 -5.15
N ALA A 14 6.40 18.22 -5.76
CA ALA A 14 7.41 17.48 -6.51
C ALA A 14 8.30 16.60 -5.60
N THR A 15 8.71 17.11 -4.43
CA THR A 15 9.54 16.34 -3.48
C THR A 15 8.74 15.26 -2.75
N TYR A 16 7.51 15.54 -2.32
CA TYR A 16 6.62 14.54 -1.71
C TYR A 16 6.21 13.46 -2.70
N GLY A 17 6.01 13.78 -3.98
CA GLY A 17 5.78 12.79 -5.04
C GLY A 17 6.98 11.85 -5.26
N VAL A 18 8.22 12.36 -5.14
CA VAL A 18 9.44 11.55 -5.23
C VAL A 18 9.65 10.68 -3.98
N ILE A 19 9.38 11.21 -2.78
CA ILE A 19 9.43 10.43 -1.53
C ILE A 19 8.37 9.33 -1.53
N GLY A 20 7.15 9.61 -2.03
CA GLY A 20 6.08 8.63 -2.16
C GLY A 20 6.34 7.56 -3.25
N SER A 21 6.89 7.95 -4.40
CA SER A 21 7.17 7.02 -5.52
C SER A 21 8.42 6.16 -5.30
N LYS A 22 9.44 6.68 -4.60
CA LYS A 22 10.58 5.90 -4.07
C LYS A 22 10.32 5.30 -2.70
N SER A 23 9.08 5.36 -2.19
CA SER A 23 8.80 4.86 -0.85
C SER A 23 9.16 3.38 -0.79
N ALA A 24 10.28 3.12 -0.11
CA ALA A 24 10.77 1.77 0.11
C ALA A 24 9.74 1.03 0.97
N LEU A 25 8.95 1.73 1.77
CA LEU A 25 7.93 1.13 2.62
C LEU A 25 6.69 0.75 1.78
N ARG A 26 6.46 -0.55 1.63
CA ARG A 26 5.30 -1.15 0.96
C ARG A 26 4.54 -2.05 1.92
N ILE A 27 3.27 -2.26 1.67
CA ILE A 27 2.45 -3.22 2.43
C ILE A 27 2.64 -4.63 1.84
N ARG A 28 2.80 -5.63 2.70
CA ARG A 28 2.90 -7.05 2.31
C ARG A 28 1.99 -7.91 3.18
N ALA A 29 1.26 -8.83 2.57
CA ALA A 29 0.48 -9.86 3.27
C ALA A 29 1.41 -10.98 3.76
N VAL A 30 2.11 -10.76 4.88
CA VAL A 30 3.12 -11.69 5.42
C VAL A 30 2.52 -13.02 5.88
N LYS A 31 1.37 -12.98 6.57
CA LYS A 31 0.67 -14.14 7.15
C LYS A 31 -0.65 -14.39 6.43
N ARG A 32 -0.59 -14.39 5.10
CA ARG A 32 -1.75 -14.62 4.24
C ARG A 32 -2.51 -15.90 4.62
N GLU A 33 -1.81 -16.92 5.09
CA GLU A 33 -2.36 -18.21 5.52
C GLU A 33 -3.26 -18.08 6.75
N ALA A 34 -3.07 -17.05 7.57
CA ALA A 34 -3.93 -16.74 8.71
C ALA A 34 -5.17 -15.94 8.30
N CYS A 35 -5.33 -15.56 7.02
CA CYS A 35 -6.50 -14.83 6.57
C CYS A 35 -7.76 -15.68 6.69
N THR A 36 -8.73 -15.20 7.48
CA THR A 36 -10.04 -15.83 7.69
C THR A 36 -11.12 -15.35 6.71
N HIS A 37 -10.76 -14.52 5.73
CA HIS A 37 -11.69 -13.93 4.76
C HIS A 37 -12.83 -13.10 5.37
N CYS A 38 -12.59 -12.41 6.49
CA CYS A 38 -13.58 -11.54 7.14
C CYS A 38 -13.94 -10.26 6.35
N MET A 39 -13.15 -9.88 5.35
CA MET A 39 -13.33 -8.71 4.47
C MET A 39 -13.16 -7.32 5.11
N ASP A 40 -12.78 -7.21 6.38
CA ASP A 40 -12.61 -5.89 7.04
C ASP A 40 -11.59 -4.98 6.33
N CYS A 41 -10.49 -5.56 5.85
CA CYS A 41 -9.47 -4.82 5.11
C CYS A 41 -9.98 -4.25 3.77
N PHE A 42 -10.98 -4.86 3.15
CA PHE A 42 -11.60 -4.35 1.92
C PHE A 42 -12.50 -3.14 2.21
N ASN A 43 -13.19 -3.13 3.35
CA ASN A 43 -14.11 -2.04 3.72
C ASN A 43 -13.39 -0.72 4.04
N VAL A 44 -12.16 -0.80 4.55
CA VAL A 44 -11.37 0.40 4.93
C VAL A 44 -10.41 0.86 3.82
N CYS A 45 -10.13 0.01 2.84
CA CYS A 45 -9.21 0.33 1.75
C CYS A 45 -9.94 1.21 0.72
N PRO A 46 -9.38 2.37 0.33
CA PRO A 46 -10.03 3.21 -0.68
C PRO A 46 -10.02 2.55 -2.07
N GLU A 47 -9.05 1.65 -2.30
CA GLU A 47 -8.82 0.92 -3.54
C GLU A 47 -8.85 -0.59 -3.24
N ALA A 48 -9.98 -1.13 -2.80
CA ALA A 48 -10.03 -2.49 -2.23
C ALA A 48 -9.59 -3.62 -3.20
N ASP A 49 -9.70 -3.41 -4.51
CA ASP A 49 -9.31 -4.39 -5.53
C ASP A 49 -7.83 -4.78 -5.47
N ILE A 50 -6.96 -3.87 -5.02
CA ILE A 50 -5.51 -4.11 -4.92
C ILE A 50 -5.13 -5.16 -3.86
N LEU A 51 -6.05 -5.51 -2.96
CA LEU A 51 -5.85 -6.52 -1.92
C LEU A 51 -6.20 -7.94 -2.39
N LYS A 52 -6.89 -8.10 -3.53
CA LYS A 52 -7.34 -9.41 -4.03
C LYS A 52 -6.17 -10.34 -4.37
N GLN A 53 -5.21 -9.88 -5.16
CA GLN A 53 -4.05 -10.70 -5.54
C GLN A 53 -3.22 -11.14 -4.33
N PRO A 54 -2.74 -10.23 -3.45
CA PRO A 54 -1.96 -10.59 -2.27
C PRO A 54 -2.61 -11.64 -1.38
N LEU A 55 -3.95 -11.61 -1.26
CA LEU A 55 -4.72 -12.54 -0.43
C LEU A 55 -5.14 -13.84 -1.14
N LYS A 56 -5.34 -13.84 -2.48
CA LYS A 56 -5.87 -15.00 -3.23
C LYS A 56 -4.85 -15.78 -4.05
N GLU A 57 -3.90 -15.16 -4.74
CA GLU A 57 -2.83 -15.85 -5.49
C GLU A 57 -1.79 -14.86 -6.03
N GLY A 58 -0.54 -15.30 -6.16
CA GLY A 58 0.55 -14.47 -6.68
C GLY A 58 1.43 -13.85 -5.58
N ASP A 59 1.99 -12.68 -5.87
CA ASP A 59 2.89 -11.99 -4.95
C ASP A 59 2.12 -11.47 -3.72
N ARG A 60 2.66 -11.73 -2.52
CA ARG A 60 2.15 -11.20 -1.26
C ARG A 60 2.37 -9.69 -1.13
N ASN A 61 3.21 -9.10 -1.96
CA ASN A 61 3.45 -7.67 -1.98
C ASN A 61 2.27 -6.93 -2.61
N VAL A 62 1.77 -5.92 -1.92
CA VAL A 62 0.81 -4.97 -2.49
C VAL A 62 1.58 -4.03 -3.42
N MET A 63 1.80 -4.49 -4.65
CA MET A 63 2.65 -3.82 -5.64
C MET A 63 1.91 -2.76 -6.48
N SER A 64 0.58 -2.68 -6.38
CA SER A 64 -0.24 -1.72 -7.14
C SER A 64 0.20 -0.28 -6.89
N ARG A 65 0.16 0.52 -7.96
CA ARG A 65 0.40 1.97 -7.92
C ARG A 65 -0.71 2.72 -7.18
N ASP A 66 -1.89 2.13 -7.09
CA ASP A 66 -3.04 2.73 -6.42
C ASP A 66 -2.95 2.56 -4.89
N CYS A 67 -2.02 1.72 -4.42
CA CYS A 67 -1.73 1.61 -3.00
C CYS A 67 -0.97 2.84 -2.49
N ILE A 68 -1.70 3.74 -1.83
CA ILE A 68 -1.11 4.93 -1.16
C ILE A 68 -0.37 4.60 0.15
N SER A 69 -0.23 3.33 0.52
CA SER A 69 0.49 2.88 1.72
C SER A 69 -0.02 3.49 3.04
N CYS A 70 -1.34 3.72 3.15
CA CYS A 70 -1.96 4.34 4.33
C CYS A 70 -2.01 3.46 5.59
N GLY A 71 -1.78 2.15 5.47
CA GLY A 71 -1.70 1.23 6.62
C GLY A 71 -3.02 0.79 7.24
N ARG A 72 -4.19 1.27 6.79
CA ARG A 72 -5.49 0.90 7.40
C ARG A 72 -5.79 -0.61 7.39
N CYS A 73 -5.35 -1.32 6.34
CA CYS A 73 -5.50 -2.78 6.29
C CYS A 73 -4.65 -3.52 7.34
N ILE A 74 -3.56 -2.92 7.82
CA ILE A 74 -2.73 -3.47 8.91
C ILE A 74 -3.45 -3.29 10.25
N GLU A 75 -4.00 -2.09 10.48
CA GLU A 75 -4.66 -1.73 11.72
C GLU A 75 -5.95 -2.53 11.96
N VAL A 76 -6.78 -2.68 10.94
CA VAL A 76 -8.09 -3.35 11.08
C VAL A 76 -7.99 -4.88 11.13
N CYS A 77 -6.88 -5.47 10.68
CA CYS A 77 -6.79 -6.91 10.52
C CYS A 77 -6.48 -7.61 11.87
N PRO A 78 -7.43 -8.39 12.44
CA PRO A 78 -7.24 -9.03 13.75
C PRO A 78 -6.10 -10.06 13.72
N GLU A 79 -5.97 -10.77 12.61
CA GLU A 79 -4.95 -11.80 12.38
C GLU A 79 -3.56 -11.24 12.03
N LYS A 80 -3.44 -9.90 11.93
CA LYS A 80 -2.21 -9.19 11.57
C LYS A 80 -1.56 -9.76 10.30
N VAL A 81 -2.40 -9.96 9.27
CA VAL A 81 -1.98 -10.52 7.97
C VAL A 81 -1.01 -9.58 7.25
N PHE A 82 -1.23 -8.27 7.37
CA PHE A 82 -0.47 -7.25 6.66
C PHE A 82 0.63 -6.64 7.54
N GLU A 83 1.77 -6.32 6.94
CA GLU A 83 2.86 -5.57 7.56
C GLU A 83 3.47 -4.57 6.57
N PHE A 84 4.04 -3.49 7.10
CA PHE A 84 4.96 -2.66 6.34
C PHE A 84 6.30 -3.37 6.16
N LYS A 85 6.75 -3.47 4.92
CA LYS A 85 8.08 -3.99 4.55
C LYS A 85 8.82 -2.95 3.74
N ILE A 86 10.10 -2.78 4.08
CA ILE A 86 11.02 -2.00 3.26
C ILE A 86 11.42 -2.87 2.08
N ARG A 87 11.16 -2.39 0.87
CA ARG A 87 11.63 -2.91 -0.40
C ARG A 87 13.12 -2.61 -0.47
N SER A 88 13.91 -3.38 0.26
CA SER A 88 15.37 -3.31 0.21
C SER A 88 15.79 -3.61 -1.21
N SER A 89 16.30 -2.60 -1.91
CA SER A 89 17.15 -2.78 -3.07
C SER A 89 18.47 -3.39 -2.61
N LYS A 90 18.45 -4.66 -2.23
CA LYS A 90 19.66 -5.49 -2.26
C LYS A 90 19.50 -6.37 -3.48
N GLN A 91 20.04 -5.84 -4.57
CA GLN A 91 20.54 -6.65 -5.67
C GLN A 91 21.62 -7.54 -5.07
N ASP A 92 21.36 -8.84 -4.97
CA ASP A 92 22.38 -9.87 -5.09
C ASP A 92 21.93 -10.75 -6.28
#